data_AF-A0A7S1B2M0-F1
#
_entry.id   AF-A0A7S1B2M0-F1
#
_cell.length_a   1.000
_cell.length_b   1.000
_cell.length_c   1.000
_cell.angle_alpha   90.00
_cell.angle_beta   90.00
_cell.angle_gamma   90.00
#
_symmetry.space_group_name_H-M   'P 1'
#
loop_
_entity.id
_entity.type
_entity.pdbx_description
1 polymer ?
#
loop_
_entity_poly.entity_id
_entity_poly.type
_entity_poly.pdbx_seq_one_letter_code
_entity_poly.pdbx_strand_id
1 'polypeptide(L)'
;MKVVVGTLLSSVVSRGLTSEIKYTLERHGQDTRVRRVHDDEIVFETGVDDTSAGSDTAKDLSGGEEFFKGCLWTLRQQMTFCDGGTCESAEILAHDLQSRLWNLYTRGAPPPLEEAAWLTYGTTQEQRREIMDSCPGLMVTVLLLMAEVRVFSDVVGADAFAHEAQMYIALLEQQPDQIEMLFGMFPVAEAWNSFQRVRSNNAPVQPSVDIVIARCKASLQWLWEYTYPEDTRIYVYEKCGQVDAREQLAGLPHVESFAMNLGESNAHGFMTGECTAYLEHVITHTDLANFTVFMHDDGPRHIRVPLLGLVLQGMSSGAYQTPFLHLSHERYPAFHTPCHRDVYKRVFNEELTGLVSSYCCAHFVVSRERISTHSRGFYQRIATLVGEAPYVTSRGGPCNIGSKPCYVMEFLWHRVFGEEDELPRRAEQISLPLALRYEGGRATQLPSPLKVAPYMTMFHPHRYSDLLMASR
;
A
#
# COMPACT_ATOMS: atom_id res chain seq x y z
N MET A 1 30.13 -38.47 -0.14
CA MET A 1 30.59 -37.30 0.64
C MET A 1 31.23 -36.34 -0.35
N LYS A 2 30.62 -35.19 -0.63
CA LYS A 2 31.11 -34.23 -1.62
C LYS A 2 31.52 -32.98 -0.84
N VAL A 3 32.82 -32.80 -0.62
CA VAL A 3 33.37 -31.61 0.03
C VAL A 3 33.47 -30.53 -1.04
N VAL A 4 32.73 -29.44 -0.89
CA VAL A 4 32.82 -28.26 -1.76
C VAL A 4 33.53 -27.19 -0.97
N VAL A 5 34.77 -26.87 -1.34
CA VAL A 5 35.59 -25.88 -0.63
C VAL A 5 35.43 -24.53 -1.32
N GLY A 6 34.71 -23.61 -0.68
CA GLY A 6 34.70 -22.17 -1.02
C GLY A 6 35.62 -21.40 -0.06
N THR A 7 36.36 -20.41 -0.57
CA THR A 7 37.20 -19.52 0.25
C THR A 7 36.57 -18.13 0.26
N LEU A 8 36.26 -17.58 1.43
CA LEU A 8 35.77 -16.21 1.59
C LEU A 8 36.81 -15.30 2.23
N LEU A 9 36.78 -14.01 1.89
CA LEU A 9 37.65 -12.97 2.44
C LEU A 9 36.79 -11.97 3.22
N SER A 10 37.06 -11.81 4.51
CA SER A 10 36.50 -10.73 5.34
C SER A 10 37.65 -9.84 5.82
N SER A 11 37.56 -8.53 5.60
CA SER A 11 38.56 -7.56 6.08
C SER A 11 38.04 -6.84 7.33
N VAL A 12 38.70 -7.07 8.47
CA VAL A 12 38.42 -6.35 9.72
C VAL A 12 39.37 -5.15 9.81
N VAL A 13 38.85 -3.93 9.97
CA VAL A 13 39.67 -2.73 10.22
C VAL A 13 39.58 -2.37 11.71
N SER A 14 40.51 -2.91 12.49
CA SER A 14 40.70 -2.51 13.89
C SER A 14 42.11 -1.92 14.07
N ARG A 15 42.18 -0.65 14.48
CA ARG A 15 43.44 0.04 14.86
C ARG A 15 44.56 -0.01 13.81
N GLY A 16 44.24 0.20 12.53
CA GLY A 16 45.24 0.33 11.46
C GLY A 16 45.91 -0.98 11.03
N LEU A 17 45.40 -2.13 11.48
CA LEU A 17 45.79 -3.45 10.99
C LEU A 17 44.57 -4.11 10.35
N THR A 18 44.62 -4.32 9.03
CA THR A 18 43.67 -5.16 8.31
C THR A 18 44.06 -6.61 8.50
N SER A 19 43.32 -7.35 9.33
CA SER A 19 43.44 -8.82 9.39
C SER A 19 42.37 -9.44 8.49
N GLU A 20 42.82 -10.22 7.52
CA GLU A 20 41.96 -11.02 6.64
C GLU A 20 41.55 -12.30 7.37
N ILE A 21 40.26 -12.47 7.66
CA ILE A 21 39.74 -13.70 8.25
C ILE A 21 39.12 -14.54 7.14
N LYS A 22 39.63 -15.77 6.98
CA LYS A 22 39.15 -16.75 5.99
C LYS A 22 38.28 -17.79 6.65
N TYR A 23 37.22 -18.20 5.96
CA TYR A 23 36.32 -19.26 6.40
C TYR A 23 36.21 -20.37 5.34
N THR A 24 36.00 -21.60 5.80
CA THR A 24 35.73 -22.80 5.00
C THR A 24 34.35 -23.35 5.35
N LEU A 25 33.61 -23.78 4.33
CA LEU A 25 32.27 -24.35 4.49
C LEU A 25 32.32 -25.86 4.30
N GLU A 26 31.81 -26.62 5.27
CA GLU A 26 31.77 -28.08 5.23
C GLU A 26 30.33 -28.57 5.35
N ARG A 27 29.93 -29.53 4.50
CA ARG A 27 28.60 -30.11 4.54
C ARG A 27 28.65 -31.58 4.96
N HIS A 28 27.91 -31.91 6.00
CA HIS A 28 27.77 -33.27 6.53
C HIS A 28 26.29 -33.68 6.48
N GLY A 29 25.82 -34.13 5.31
CA GLY A 29 24.39 -34.45 5.12
C GLY A 29 23.54 -33.19 4.98
N GLN A 30 22.54 -33.01 5.86
CA GLN A 30 21.75 -31.77 5.94
C GLN A 30 22.44 -30.70 6.78
N ASP A 31 23.52 -31.05 7.48
CA ASP A 31 24.23 -30.12 8.34
C ASP A 31 25.23 -29.27 7.55
N THR A 32 25.24 -27.97 7.85
CA THR A 32 26.21 -27.01 7.32
C THR A 32 27.09 -26.50 8.45
N ARG A 33 28.41 -26.62 8.29
CA ARG A 33 29.42 -26.12 9.22
C ARG A 33 30.22 -25.01 8.56
N VAL A 34 30.43 -23.92 9.30
CA VAL A 34 31.39 -22.88 8.94
C VAL A 34 32.57 -23.02 9.88
N ARG A 35 33.76 -23.17 9.30
CA ARG A 35 35.03 -23.19 10.01
C ARG A 35 35.82 -21.94 9.71
N ARG A 36 36.53 -21.43 10.70
CA ARG A 36 37.53 -20.40 10.47
C ARG A 36 38.83 -21.09 10.04
N VAL A 37 39.40 -20.67 8.91
CA VAL A 37 40.57 -21.34 8.29
C VAL A 37 41.81 -21.26 9.18
N HIS A 38 41.91 -20.23 10.01
CA HIS A 38 43.13 -19.98 10.79
C HIS A 38 43.33 -20.97 11.95
N ASP A 39 42.26 -21.38 12.62
CA ASP A 39 42.28 -22.19 13.84
C ASP A 39 41.45 -23.48 13.72
N ASP A 40 40.83 -23.71 12.56
CA ASP A 40 39.92 -24.83 12.26
C ASP A 40 38.69 -24.89 13.20
N GLU A 41 38.43 -23.78 13.92
CA GLU A 41 37.32 -23.65 14.85
C GLU A 41 36.00 -23.66 14.08
N ILE A 42 35.09 -24.56 14.46
CA ILE A 42 33.70 -24.51 13.99
C ILE A 42 33.04 -23.32 14.68
N VAL A 43 32.99 -22.21 13.95
CA VAL A 43 32.34 -20.98 14.42
C VAL A 43 30.82 -21.09 14.34
N PHE A 44 30.32 -22.02 13.52
CA PHE A 44 28.88 -22.20 13.32
C PHE A 44 28.54 -23.59 12.76
N GLU A 45 27.51 -24.25 13.31
CA GLU A 45 26.95 -25.52 12.81
C GLU A 45 25.42 -25.44 12.86
N THR A 46 24.76 -25.79 11.75
CA THR A 46 23.29 -25.89 11.68
C THR A 46 22.89 -27.21 11.07
N GLY A 47 21.93 -27.89 11.69
CA GLY A 47 21.17 -28.98 11.09
C GLY A 47 19.75 -28.53 10.83
N VAL A 48 19.23 -28.78 9.62
CA VAL A 48 17.84 -28.47 9.30
C VAL A 48 17.19 -29.72 8.74
N ASP A 49 16.28 -30.29 9.52
CA ASP A 49 15.34 -31.29 9.02
C ASP A 49 14.43 -30.60 7.97
N ASP A 50 14.41 -31.16 6.77
CA ASP A 50 13.64 -30.75 5.59
C ASP A 50 13.95 -29.37 4.98
N THR A 51 14.85 -29.40 3.99
CA THR A 51 14.87 -28.43 2.89
C THR A 51 13.64 -28.64 2.00
N SER A 52 12.78 -27.63 1.89
CA SER A 52 11.71 -27.64 0.88
C SER A 52 12.33 -27.61 -0.53
N ALA A 53 11.63 -28.19 -1.51
CA ALA A 53 12.11 -28.42 -2.87
C ALA A 53 12.46 -27.15 -3.70
N GLY A 54 12.44 -25.96 -3.08
CA GLY A 54 12.71 -24.68 -3.73
C GLY A 54 14.12 -24.11 -3.50
N SER A 55 14.90 -24.58 -2.51
CA SER A 55 16.24 -24.04 -2.26
C SER A 55 17.30 -24.81 -3.07
N ASP A 56 17.51 -24.43 -4.34
CA ASP A 56 18.66 -24.93 -5.13
C ASP A 56 19.97 -24.25 -4.69
N THR A 57 20.36 -24.51 -3.44
CA THR A 57 21.59 -24.03 -2.78
C THR A 57 22.87 -24.37 -3.55
N ALA A 58 22.81 -25.26 -4.55
CA ALA A 58 23.93 -25.61 -5.40
C ALA A 58 24.28 -24.53 -6.43
N LYS A 59 23.31 -23.72 -6.88
CA LYS A 59 23.57 -22.55 -7.74
C LYS A 59 24.17 -21.37 -6.96
N ASP A 60 23.76 -21.22 -5.71
CA ASP A 60 24.12 -20.05 -4.88
C ASP A 60 25.55 -20.14 -4.31
N LEU A 61 26.15 -21.34 -4.26
CA LEU A 61 27.58 -21.52 -3.93
C LEU A 61 28.54 -20.95 -4.99
N SER A 62 28.03 -20.60 -6.17
CA SER A 62 28.80 -19.91 -7.21
C SER A 62 28.60 -18.39 -7.24
N GLY A 63 27.65 -17.87 -6.44
CA GLY A 63 27.39 -16.44 -6.24
C GLY A 63 28.12 -15.95 -4.98
N GLY A 64 28.97 -14.94 -5.11
CA GLY A 64 29.76 -14.40 -4.01
C GLY A 64 28.94 -13.75 -2.89
N GLU A 65 29.52 -13.75 -1.68
CA GLU A 65 29.23 -12.91 -0.51
C GLU A 65 27.83 -12.91 0.14
N GLU A 66 26.75 -13.34 -0.53
CA GLU A 66 25.39 -13.29 0.06
C GLU A 66 25.17 -14.29 1.20
N PHE A 67 25.90 -15.41 1.21
CA PHE A 67 25.71 -16.52 2.15
C PHE A 67 26.05 -16.15 3.62
N PHE A 68 26.81 -15.09 3.85
CA PHE A 68 27.40 -14.76 5.15
C PHE A 68 26.74 -13.57 5.86
N LYS A 69 25.65 -13.03 5.32
CA LYS A 69 25.05 -11.78 5.82
C LYS A 69 23.94 -12.00 6.88
N GLY A 70 24.23 -12.92 7.80
CA GLY A 70 23.99 -12.93 9.26
C GLY A 70 22.57 -12.81 9.84
N CYS A 71 21.60 -13.34 9.14
CA CYS A 71 20.66 -14.22 9.83
C CYS A 71 20.95 -15.66 9.42
N LEU A 72 20.45 -16.63 10.19
CA LEU A 72 20.32 -17.97 9.67
C LEU A 72 19.57 -17.88 8.33
N TRP A 73 20.20 -18.21 7.20
CA TRP A 73 19.52 -18.34 5.90
C TRP A 73 18.31 -19.30 6.00
N THR A 74 18.34 -20.16 7.02
CA THR A 74 17.35 -21.14 7.41
C THR A 74 16.21 -20.56 8.25
N LEU A 75 16.29 -19.31 8.71
CA LEU A 75 15.18 -18.67 9.40
C LEU A 75 14.03 -18.51 8.40
N ARG A 76 12.98 -19.28 8.67
CA ARG A 76 11.72 -19.30 7.96
C ARG A 76 10.62 -19.09 8.96
N GLN A 77 9.79 -18.08 8.74
CA GLN A 77 8.54 -17.96 9.47
C GLN A 77 7.47 -18.66 8.66
N GLN A 78 7.03 -19.83 9.14
CA GLN A 78 5.88 -20.53 8.58
C GLN A 78 4.61 -20.11 9.30
N MET A 79 3.57 -19.92 8.51
CA MET A 79 2.27 -19.47 8.99
C MET A 79 1.21 -20.29 8.31
N THR A 80 0.18 -20.66 9.06
CA THR A 80 -0.99 -21.37 8.53
C THR A 80 -2.23 -20.59 8.92
N PHE A 81 -3.00 -20.21 7.91
CA PHE A 81 -4.27 -19.52 8.06
C PHE A 81 -5.40 -20.46 7.68
N CYS A 82 -6.43 -20.56 8.51
CA CYS A 82 -7.60 -21.39 8.23
C CYS A 82 -8.88 -20.54 8.23
N ASP A 83 -9.66 -20.59 7.15
CA ASP A 83 -10.98 -19.97 7.04
C ASP A 83 -11.96 -20.85 6.26
N GLY A 84 -13.19 -20.94 6.76
CA GLY A 84 -14.24 -21.75 6.13
C GLY A 84 -13.87 -23.22 5.91
N GLY A 85 -12.95 -23.77 6.73
CA GLY A 85 -12.46 -25.14 6.60
C GLY A 85 -11.33 -25.34 5.58
N THR A 86 -10.84 -24.27 4.93
CA THR A 86 -9.65 -24.32 4.06
C THR A 86 -8.49 -23.69 4.80
N CYS A 87 -7.34 -24.37 4.84
CA CYS A 87 -6.10 -23.82 5.40
C CYS A 87 -5.09 -23.53 4.29
N GLU A 88 -4.50 -22.35 4.32
CA GLU A 88 -3.41 -21.92 3.44
C GLU A 88 -2.16 -21.70 4.29
N SER A 89 -1.00 -22.13 3.77
CA SER A 89 0.28 -21.90 4.43
C SER A 89 1.10 -20.87 3.66
N ALA A 90 1.80 -20.05 4.41
CA ALA A 90 2.69 -19.00 3.92
C ALA A 90 4.06 -19.16 4.55
N GLU A 91 5.09 -18.74 3.82
CA GLU A 91 6.46 -18.76 4.30
C GLU A 91 7.10 -17.39 4.05
N ILE A 92 7.76 -16.84 5.08
CA ILE A 92 8.63 -15.67 4.96
C ILE A 92 10.06 -16.16 5.15
N LEU A 93 10.87 -16.04 4.11
CA LEU A 93 12.30 -16.36 4.14
C LEU A 93 13.09 -15.10 4.52
N ALA A 94 13.94 -15.21 5.54
CA ALA A 94 14.68 -14.06 6.05
C ALA A 94 15.56 -13.38 4.98
N HIS A 95 16.22 -14.17 4.11
CA HIS A 95 17.08 -13.63 3.05
C HIS A 95 16.29 -12.89 1.96
N ASP A 96 15.11 -13.38 1.57
CA ASP A 96 14.24 -12.69 0.60
C ASP A 96 13.75 -11.35 1.18
N LEU A 97 13.30 -11.37 2.44
CA LEU A 97 12.84 -10.15 3.11
C LEU A 97 14.00 -9.14 3.29
N GLN A 98 15.19 -9.60 3.68
CA GLN A 98 16.40 -8.76 3.75
C GLN A 98 16.70 -8.11 2.40
N SER A 99 16.70 -8.87 1.29
CA SER A 99 16.92 -8.34 -0.06
C SER A 99 15.88 -7.31 -0.45
N ARG A 100 14.60 -7.55 -0.13
CA ARG A 100 13.50 -6.61 -0.38
C ARG A 100 13.62 -5.34 0.45
N LEU A 101 14.03 -5.42 1.71
CA LEU A 101 14.29 -4.26 2.56
C LEU A 101 15.46 -3.43 2.02
N TRP A 102 16.57 -4.06 1.60
CA TRP A 102 17.66 -3.34 0.94
C TRP A 102 17.20 -2.63 -0.32
N ASN A 103 16.49 -3.32 -1.20
CA ASN A 103 15.99 -2.74 -2.45
C ASN A 103 14.98 -1.61 -2.18
N LEU A 104 14.14 -1.71 -1.14
CA LEU A 104 13.26 -0.64 -0.71
C LEU A 104 14.06 0.61 -0.37
N TYR A 105 15.00 0.53 0.58
CA TYR A 105 15.67 1.71 1.12
C TYR A 105 16.75 2.28 0.18
N THR A 106 17.34 1.46 -0.69
CA THR A 106 18.40 1.92 -1.62
C THR A 106 17.91 2.23 -3.03
N ARG A 107 16.83 1.59 -3.49
CA ARG A 107 16.33 1.72 -4.87
C ARG A 107 14.87 2.17 -4.95
N GLY A 108 14.19 2.35 -3.81
CA GLY A 108 12.78 2.68 -3.80
C GLY A 108 11.89 1.54 -4.29
N ALA A 109 12.33 0.28 -4.20
CA ALA A 109 11.52 -0.87 -4.63
C ALA A 109 10.21 -1.00 -3.81
N PRO A 110 9.23 -1.81 -4.26
CA PRO A 110 8.00 -2.06 -3.50
C PRO A 110 8.26 -2.49 -2.04
N PRO A 111 7.62 -1.84 -1.05
CA PRO A 111 7.85 -2.16 0.35
C PRO A 111 7.22 -3.53 0.72
N PRO A 112 7.91 -4.38 1.50
CA PRO A 112 7.39 -5.68 1.95
C PRO A 112 6.45 -5.51 3.16
N LEU A 113 5.39 -4.72 2.99
CA LEU A 113 4.50 -4.30 4.08
C LEU A 113 3.73 -5.46 4.71
N GLU A 114 3.35 -6.45 3.91
CA GLU A 114 2.60 -7.61 4.41
C GLU A 114 3.51 -8.50 5.26
N GLU A 115 4.71 -8.80 4.76
CA GLU A 115 5.70 -9.59 5.48
C GLU A 115 6.12 -8.90 6.78
N ALA A 116 6.36 -7.59 6.73
CA ALA A 116 6.68 -6.79 7.91
C ALA A 116 5.52 -6.81 8.93
N ALA A 117 4.28 -6.60 8.48
CA ALA A 117 3.11 -6.63 9.35
C ALA A 117 2.89 -8.01 9.98
N TRP A 118 3.19 -9.10 9.26
CA TRP A 118 3.14 -10.45 9.83
C TRP A 118 4.14 -10.65 10.95
N LEU A 119 5.38 -10.22 10.77
CA LEU A 119 6.43 -10.35 11.80
C LEU A 119 6.21 -9.42 13.01
N THR A 120 5.40 -8.37 12.89
CA THR A 120 5.11 -7.47 14.01
C THR A 120 3.77 -7.75 14.69
N TYR A 121 2.70 -7.94 13.91
CA TYR A 121 1.34 -8.09 14.42
C TYR A 121 0.82 -9.53 14.37
N GLY A 122 1.33 -10.32 13.42
CA GLY A 122 0.90 -11.70 13.23
C GLY A 122 1.56 -12.71 14.17
N THR A 123 2.61 -12.30 14.89
CA THR A 123 3.39 -13.12 15.82
C THR A 123 3.21 -12.70 17.28
N THR A 124 3.26 -13.67 18.21
CA THR A 124 3.24 -13.38 19.65
C THR A 124 4.51 -12.66 20.11
N GLN A 125 4.52 -12.14 21.34
CA GLN A 125 5.72 -11.52 21.90
C GLN A 125 6.88 -12.52 22.02
N GLU A 126 6.59 -13.78 22.36
CA GLU A 126 7.57 -14.87 22.44
C GLU A 126 8.17 -15.15 21.06
N GLN A 127 7.33 -15.31 20.04
CA GLN A 127 7.80 -15.52 18.65
C GLN A 127 8.65 -14.36 18.14
N ARG A 128 8.27 -13.11 18.46
CA ARG A 128 9.10 -11.93 18.11
C ARG A 128 10.45 -11.96 18.80
N ARG A 129 10.52 -12.41 20.06
CA ARG A 129 11.80 -12.61 20.76
C ARG A 129 12.63 -13.72 20.11
N GLU A 130 12.04 -14.84 19.72
CA GLU A 130 12.75 -15.91 19.01
C GLU A 130 13.32 -15.44 17.67
N ILE A 131 12.53 -14.67 16.90
CA ILE A 131 12.98 -14.05 15.65
C ILE A 131 14.11 -13.05 15.94
N MET A 132 13.98 -12.25 16.99
CA MET A 132 14.99 -11.27 17.39
C MET A 132 16.31 -11.95 17.79
N ASP A 133 16.26 -13.03 18.57
CA ASP A 133 17.44 -13.79 19.01
C ASP A 133 18.12 -14.48 17.81
N SER A 134 17.34 -14.89 16.81
CA SER A 134 17.84 -15.58 15.62
C SER A 134 18.31 -14.64 14.51
N CYS A 135 17.70 -13.45 14.43
CA CYS A 135 17.79 -12.56 13.28
C CYS A 135 17.50 -11.09 13.65
N PRO A 136 18.36 -10.50 14.49
CA PRO A 136 18.09 -9.20 15.09
C PRO A 136 17.95 -8.07 14.07
N GLY A 137 18.79 -8.07 13.02
CA GLY A 137 18.80 -7.00 12.02
C GLY A 137 17.55 -6.95 11.17
N LEU A 138 16.95 -8.11 10.89
CA LEU A 138 15.67 -8.19 10.21
C LEU A 138 14.58 -7.59 11.07
N MET A 139 14.48 -8.02 12.34
CA MET A 139 13.43 -7.56 13.24
C MET A 139 13.54 -6.06 13.49
N VAL A 140 14.74 -5.54 13.77
CA VAL A 140 14.99 -4.10 13.93
C VAL A 140 14.56 -3.33 12.68
N THR A 141 14.96 -3.77 11.48
CA THR A 141 14.61 -3.07 10.24
C THR A 141 13.09 -3.11 9.98
N VAL A 142 12.45 -4.24 10.26
CA VAL A 142 10.99 -4.40 10.13
C VAL A 142 10.25 -3.49 11.11
N LEU A 143 10.68 -3.40 12.37
CA LEU A 143 10.10 -2.49 13.35
C LEU A 143 10.21 -1.04 12.88
N LEU A 144 11.35 -0.64 12.29
CA LEU A 144 11.54 0.71 11.76
C LEU A 144 10.68 1.00 10.53
N LEU A 145 10.51 0.01 9.64
CA LEU A 145 9.56 0.10 8.53
C LEU A 145 8.14 0.31 9.05
N MET A 146 7.70 -0.47 10.04
CA MET A 146 6.38 -0.33 10.63
C MET A 146 6.22 0.98 11.40
N ALA A 147 7.28 1.47 12.05
CA ALA A 147 7.30 2.79 12.66
C ALA A 147 7.07 3.88 11.60
N GLU A 148 7.81 3.88 10.50
CA GLU A 148 7.65 4.85 9.40
C GLU A 148 6.23 4.83 8.82
N VAL A 149 5.68 3.64 8.58
CA VAL A 149 4.29 3.50 8.11
C VAL A 149 3.30 4.06 9.13
N ARG A 150 3.51 3.80 10.41
CA ARG A 150 2.62 4.27 11.48
C ARG A 150 2.65 5.77 11.68
N VAL A 151 3.74 6.47 11.34
CA VAL A 151 3.76 7.95 11.38
C VAL A 151 2.60 8.53 10.57
N PHE A 152 2.18 7.84 9.50
CA PHE A 152 1.09 8.27 8.66
C PHE A 152 -0.26 8.33 9.40
N SER A 153 -0.56 7.40 10.28
CA SER A 153 -1.90 7.28 10.91
C SER A 153 -1.90 7.51 12.43
N ASP A 154 -0.82 7.15 13.10
CA ASP A 154 -0.71 7.07 14.56
C ASP A 154 0.75 7.26 15.00
N VAL A 155 1.11 8.50 15.31
CA VAL A 155 2.47 8.87 15.74
C VAL A 155 2.85 8.16 17.04
N VAL A 156 1.91 7.96 17.96
CA VAL A 156 2.21 7.29 19.24
C VAL A 156 2.53 5.81 19.00
N GLY A 157 1.75 5.15 18.15
CA GLY A 157 2.04 3.79 17.69
C GLY A 157 3.39 3.70 16.96
N ALA A 158 3.72 4.69 16.13
CA ALA A 158 5.02 4.77 15.45
C ALA A 158 6.19 4.82 16.45
N ASP A 159 6.05 5.61 17.50
CA ASP A 159 7.05 5.77 18.56
C ASP A 159 7.30 4.47 19.30
N ALA A 160 6.24 3.69 19.55
CA ALA A 160 6.37 2.40 20.20
C ALA A 160 7.24 1.42 19.39
N PHE A 161 7.03 1.33 18.07
CA PHE A 161 7.85 0.50 17.19
C PHE A 161 9.31 0.98 17.13
N ALA A 162 9.52 2.28 16.98
CA ALA A 162 10.86 2.84 16.95
C ALA A 162 11.60 2.65 18.28
N HIS A 163 10.90 2.77 19.41
CA HIS A 163 11.46 2.52 20.72
C HIS A 163 11.82 1.04 20.92
N GLU A 164 10.96 0.12 20.50
CA GLU A 164 11.25 -1.32 20.53
C GLU A 164 12.50 -1.64 19.70
N ALA A 165 12.62 -1.07 18.50
CA ALA A 165 13.82 -1.20 17.67
C ALA A 165 15.09 -0.66 18.35
N GLN A 166 15.00 0.50 19.02
CA GLN A 166 16.12 1.08 19.77
C GLN A 166 16.54 0.20 20.96
N MET A 167 15.59 -0.36 21.71
CA MET A 167 15.89 -1.27 22.82
C MET A 167 16.70 -2.47 22.34
N TYR A 168 16.35 -3.01 21.17
CA TYR A 168 17.06 -4.11 20.54
C TYR A 168 18.47 -3.73 20.07
N ILE A 169 18.62 -2.55 19.47
CA ILE A 169 19.95 -2.02 19.12
C ILE A 169 20.81 -1.88 20.39
N ALA A 170 20.29 -1.29 21.45
CA ALA A 170 21.01 -1.07 22.71
C ALA A 170 21.44 -2.38 23.40
N LEU A 171 20.65 -3.45 23.26
CA LEU A 171 21.03 -4.78 23.76
C LEU A 171 22.26 -5.33 23.02
N LEU A 172 22.34 -5.10 21.71
CA LEU A 172 23.42 -5.57 20.86
C LEU A 172 24.68 -4.70 20.93
N GLU A 173 24.58 -3.45 21.36
CA GLU A 173 25.75 -2.58 21.62
C GLU A 173 26.70 -3.17 22.67
N GLN A 174 26.21 -4.07 23.54
CA GLN A 174 27.05 -4.83 24.48
C GLN A 174 27.90 -5.90 23.79
N GLN A 175 27.70 -6.14 22.50
CA GLN A 175 28.34 -7.16 21.68
C GLN A 175 28.86 -6.54 20.37
N PRO A 176 30.07 -5.94 20.35
CA PRO A 176 30.59 -5.16 19.23
C PRO A 176 30.54 -5.86 17.86
N ASP A 177 30.84 -7.15 17.82
CA ASP A 177 30.83 -7.91 16.57
C ASP A 177 29.41 -8.10 16.01
N GLN A 178 28.41 -8.25 16.89
CA GLN A 178 27.01 -8.43 16.48
C GLN A 178 26.41 -7.11 15.98
N ILE A 179 26.75 -5.98 16.61
CA ILE A 179 26.24 -4.68 16.18
C ILE A 179 26.86 -4.25 14.84
N GLU A 180 28.16 -4.50 14.61
CA GLU A 180 28.78 -4.25 13.30
C GLU A 180 28.12 -5.10 12.21
N MET A 181 27.89 -6.38 12.51
CA MET A 181 27.18 -7.30 11.63
C MET A 181 25.75 -6.83 11.31
N LEU A 182 25.00 -6.36 12.31
CA LEU A 182 23.64 -5.81 12.14
C LEU A 182 23.61 -4.70 11.08
N PHE A 183 24.47 -3.69 11.22
CA PHE A 183 24.52 -2.53 10.34
C PHE A 183 25.16 -2.84 8.98
N GLY A 184 26.07 -3.80 8.89
CA GLY A 184 26.69 -4.20 7.63
C GLY A 184 25.77 -5.00 6.70
N MET A 185 24.72 -5.62 7.26
CA MET A 185 23.92 -6.62 6.54
C MET A 185 22.46 -6.22 6.38
N PHE A 186 21.96 -5.30 7.19
CA PHE A 186 20.59 -4.82 7.10
C PHE A 186 20.59 -3.30 6.92
N PRO A 187 19.61 -2.73 6.21
CA PRO A 187 19.52 -1.30 5.98
C PRO A 187 18.99 -0.56 7.22
N VAL A 188 19.51 -0.87 8.41
CA VAL A 188 19.04 -0.33 9.69
C VAL A 188 19.25 1.17 9.74
N ALA A 189 20.41 1.65 9.28
CA ALA A 189 20.72 3.07 9.26
C ALA A 189 19.79 3.83 8.28
N GLU A 190 19.56 3.28 7.10
CA GLU A 190 18.66 3.84 6.09
C GLU A 190 17.22 3.86 6.57
N ALA A 191 16.75 2.77 7.19
CA ALA A 191 15.42 2.67 7.78
C ALA A 191 15.23 3.70 8.92
N TRP A 192 16.21 3.81 9.82
CA TRP A 192 16.18 4.79 10.91
C TRP A 192 16.12 6.22 10.38
N ASN A 193 16.99 6.56 9.42
CA ASN A 193 17.03 7.89 8.82
C ASN A 193 15.73 8.23 8.07
N SER A 194 15.15 7.25 7.37
CA SER A 194 13.88 7.43 6.67
C SER A 194 12.73 7.68 7.65
N PHE A 195 12.62 6.86 8.70
CA PHE A 195 11.65 7.06 9.79
C PHE A 195 11.77 8.46 10.42
N GLN A 196 12.99 8.89 10.79
CA GLN A 196 13.20 10.19 11.42
C GLN A 196 12.82 11.35 10.50
N ARG A 197 13.11 11.24 9.20
CA ARG A 197 12.71 12.23 8.20
C ARG A 197 11.20 12.31 8.06
N VAL A 198 10.50 11.19 7.93
CA VAL A 198 9.03 11.18 7.82
C VAL A 198 8.38 11.72 9.09
N ARG A 199 8.89 11.31 10.26
CA ARG A 199 8.44 11.80 11.56
C ARG A 199 8.62 13.31 11.72
N SER A 200 9.79 13.86 11.36
CA SER A 200 10.07 15.29 11.50
C SER A 200 9.31 16.16 10.51
N ASN A 201 9.01 15.63 9.31
CA ASN A 201 8.22 16.33 8.30
C ASN A 201 6.71 16.26 8.55
N ASN A 202 6.25 15.44 9.52
CA ASN A 202 4.84 15.32 9.83
C ASN A 202 4.37 16.56 10.62
N ALA A 203 3.92 17.59 9.88
CA ALA A 203 3.28 18.76 10.45
C ALA A 203 1.76 18.50 10.55
N PRO A 204 1.16 18.56 11.75
CA PRO A 204 -0.22 18.15 11.99
C PRO A 204 -1.23 19.21 11.54
N VAL A 205 -1.21 19.58 10.25
CA VAL A 205 -2.24 20.44 9.68
C VAL A 205 -3.29 19.52 9.05
N GLN A 206 -4.41 19.35 9.75
CA GLN A 206 -5.53 18.59 9.20
C GLN A 206 -6.12 19.33 7.99
N PRO A 207 -6.27 18.66 6.84
CA PRO A 207 -6.94 19.22 5.70
C PRO A 207 -8.46 19.15 5.87
N SER A 208 -9.17 20.09 5.24
CA SER A 208 -10.60 19.93 4.97
C SER A 208 -10.82 18.83 3.93
N VAL A 209 -11.91 18.08 4.05
CA VAL A 209 -12.22 16.93 3.17
C VAL A 209 -13.65 16.96 2.66
N ASP A 210 -13.83 16.88 1.36
CA ASP A 210 -15.11 16.58 0.72
C ASP A 210 -15.17 15.11 0.34
N ILE A 211 -16.25 14.40 0.66
CA ILE A 211 -16.51 13.04 0.18
C ILE A 211 -17.75 13.08 -0.71
N VAL A 212 -17.56 12.82 -1.99
CA VAL A 212 -18.57 12.92 -3.04
C VAL A 212 -19.01 11.51 -3.45
N ILE A 213 -20.26 11.18 -3.13
CA ILE A 213 -20.82 9.85 -3.31
C ILE A 213 -21.90 9.87 -4.40
N ALA A 214 -21.65 9.17 -5.50
CA ALA A 214 -22.61 8.93 -6.56
C ALA A 214 -23.54 7.75 -6.20
N ARG A 215 -24.69 8.03 -5.58
CA ARG A 215 -25.57 7.01 -5.01
C ARG A 215 -26.74 6.61 -5.90
N CYS A 216 -27.14 5.35 -5.84
CA CYS A 216 -28.37 4.85 -6.44
C CYS A 216 -29.27 4.16 -5.40
N LYS A 217 -28.75 3.13 -4.69
CA LYS A 217 -29.57 2.34 -3.76
C LYS A 217 -28.78 1.63 -2.66
N ALA A 218 -27.45 1.62 -2.71
CA ALA A 218 -26.66 0.93 -1.71
C ALA A 218 -26.76 1.67 -0.36
N SER A 219 -26.65 0.91 0.72
CA SER A 219 -26.54 1.46 2.07
C SER A 219 -25.21 2.18 2.23
N LEU A 220 -25.24 3.34 2.86
CA LEU A 220 -24.09 4.14 3.26
C LEU A 220 -23.70 3.92 4.73
N GLN A 221 -24.34 2.99 5.44
CA GLN A 221 -24.05 2.71 6.86
C GLN A 221 -22.60 2.32 7.12
N TRP A 222 -21.91 1.74 6.14
CA TRP A 222 -20.49 1.40 6.23
C TRP A 222 -19.58 2.63 6.44
N LEU A 223 -20.06 3.85 6.17
CA LEU A 223 -19.33 5.09 6.48
C LEU A 223 -19.20 5.34 7.98
N TRP A 224 -20.09 4.79 8.80
CA TRP A 224 -20.03 4.93 10.27
C TRP A 224 -18.83 4.27 10.91
N GLU A 225 -18.16 3.40 10.17
CA GLU A 225 -16.98 2.69 10.64
C GLU A 225 -15.79 3.65 10.78
N TYR A 226 -15.70 4.71 9.96
CA TYR A 226 -14.51 5.54 9.90
C TYR A 226 -14.44 6.62 10.98
N THR A 227 -13.20 7.05 11.23
CA THR A 227 -12.89 8.31 11.90
C THR A 227 -12.55 9.33 10.82
N TYR A 228 -13.22 10.48 10.86
CA TYR A 228 -13.09 11.53 9.88
C TYR A 228 -12.20 12.67 10.40
N PRO A 229 -11.48 13.40 9.53
CA PRO A 229 -10.92 14.71 9.85
C PRO A 229 -12.00 15.67 10.37
N GLU A 230 -11.62 16.63 11.21
CA GLU A 230 -12.60 17.52 11.87
C GLU A 230 -13.45 18.36 10.90
N ASP A 231 -12.89 18.72 9.76
CA ASP A 231 -13.56 19.51 8.70
C ASP A 231 -13.91 18.61 7.51
N THR A 232 -14.83 17.68 7.73
CA THR A 232 -15.30 16.74 6.69
C THR A 232 -16.74 17.05 6.27
N ARG A 233 -16.97 17.12 4.96
CA ARG A 233 -18.29 17.26 4.33
C ARG A 233 -18.58 16.06 3.44
N ILE A 234 -19.77 15.47 3.53
CA ILE A 234 -20.21 14.37 2.67
C ILE A 234 -21.34 14.84 1.77
N TYR A 235 -21.11 14.79 0.46
CA TYR A 235 -22.08 15.11 -0.59
C TYR A 235 -22.59 13.83 -1.23
N VAL A 236 -23.86 13.51 -1.04
CA VAL A 236 -24.51 12.37 -1.68
C VAL A 236 -25.35 12.86 -2.86
N TYR A 237 -24.98 12.43 -4.06
CA TYR A 237 -25.71 12.71 -5.28
C TYR A 237 -26.58 11.51 -5.66
N GLU A 238 -27.90 11.66 -5.48
CA GLU A 238 -28.90 10.63 -5.72
C GLU A 238 -29.23 10.53 -7.21
N LYS A 239 -28.81 9.43 -7.83
CA LYS A 239 -28.96 9.14 -9.26
C LYS A 239 -30.26 8.40 -9.60
N CYS A 240 -30.86 7.73 -8.61
CA CYS A 240 -32.01 6.83 -8.79
C CYS A 240 -33.26 7.29 -8.04
N GLY A 241 -33.28 8.53 -7.52
CA GLY A 241 -34.45 9.15 -6.89
C GLY A 241 -34.79 8.61 -5.49
N GLN A 242 -33.86 7.93 -4.82
CA GLN A 242 -34.00 7.62 -3.40
C GLN A 242 -33.51 8.81 -2.56
N VAL A 243 -34.06 9.03 -1.38
CA VAL A 243 -33.75 10.22 -0.54
C VAL A 243 -33.47 9.86 0.93
N ASP A 244 -33.21 8.60 1.22
CA ASP A 244 -32.91 8.11 2.57
C ASP A 244 -31.44 8.32 2.98
N ALA A 245 -30.55 8.81 2.09
CA ALA A 245 -29.15 9.07 2.46
C ALA A 245 -29.00 10.03 3.64
N ARG A 246 -29.86 11.06 3.74
CA ARG A 246 -29.85 11.98 4.88
C ARG A 246 -30.13 11.25 6.19
N GLU A 247 -31.03 10.28 6.20
CA GLU A 247 -31.34 9.48 7.39
C GLU A 247 -30.17 8.54 7.73
N GLN A 248 -29.56 7.91 6.71
CA GLN A 248 -28.44 6.99 6.91
C GLN A 248 -27.16 7.67 7.43
N LEU A 249 -26.95 8.96 7.13
CA LEU A 249 -25.78 9.74 7.56
C LEU A 249 -26.04 10.58 8.81
N ALA A 250 -27.29 10.64 9.29
CA ALA A 250 -27.67 11.48 10.42
C ALA A 250 -26.93 11.07 11.70
N GLY A 251 -26.13 11.99 12.25
CA GLY A 251 -25.38 11.77 13.49
C GLY A 251 -23.97 11.24 13.31
N LEU A 252 -23.45 11.19 12.07
CA LEU A 252 -22.02 10.98 11.85
C LEU A 252 -21.21 12.08 12.56
N PRO A 253 -20.28 11.73 13.46
CA PRO A 253 -19.53 12.72 14.21
C PRO A 253 -18.51 13.43 13.31
N HIS A 254 -18.37 14.75 13.49
CA HIS A 254 -17.45 15.60 12.74
C HIS A 254 -17.70 15.63 11.22
N VAL A 255 -18.94 15.36 10.81
CA VAL A 255 -19.33 15.33 9.41
C VAL A 255 -20.56 16.20 9.18
N GLU A 256 -20.45 17.15 8.25
CA GLU A 256 -21.63 17.78 7.64
C GLU A 256 -22.08 16.94 6.43
N SER A 257 -23.38 16.70 6.27
CA SER A 257 -23.88 15.86 5.18
C SER A 257 -24.96 16.55 4.35
N PHE A 258 -24.85 16.38 3.03
CA PHE A 258 -25.72 16.97 2.02
C PHE A 258 -26.27 15.87 1.11
N ALA A 259 -27.57 15.91 0.83
CA ALA A 259 -28.21 15.03 -0.14
C ALA A 259 -28.75 15.87 -1.30
N MET A 260 -28.26 15.59 -2.50
CA MET A 260 -28.56 16.30 -3.75
C MET A 260 -29.29 15.34 -4.68
N ASN A 261 -30.43 15.75 -5.24
CA ASN A 261 -31.17 14.94 -6.20
C ASN A 261 -30.80 15.35 -7.63
N LEU A 262 -30.05 14.48 -8.34
CA LEU A 262 -29.69 14.73 -9.74
C LEU A 262 -30.90 14.62 -10.68
N GLY A 263 -31.96 13.91 -10.26
CA GLY A 263 -33.18 13.74 -11.05
C GLY A 263 -34.00 15.03 -11.21
N GLU A 264 -33.95 15.93 -10.22
CA GLU A 264 -34.71 17.19 -10.21
C GLU A 264 -33.89 18.38 -10.73
N SER A 265 -32.56 18.37 -10.52
CA SER A 265 -31.64 19.43 -10.97
C SER A 265 -31.22 19.31 -12.45
N ASN A 266 -31.84 18.40 -13.20
CA ASN A 266 -31.50 18.04 -14.59
C ASN A 266 -31.79 19.14 -15.64
N ALA A 267 -31.60 20.43 -15.29
CA ALA A 267 -31.59 21.55 -16.23
C ALA A 267 -30.62 21.34 -17.41
N HIS A 268 -29.63 20.45 -17.25
CA HIS A 268 -28.62 20.13 -18.26
C HIS A 268 -28.82 18.78 -18.98
N GLY A 269 -29.85 18.00 -18.64
CA GLY A 269 -30.17 16.73 -19.33
C GLY A 269 -29.13 15.62 -19.14
N PHE A 270 -28.46 15.56 -17.98
CA PHE A 270 -27.37 14.61 -17.75
C PHE A 270 -27.82 13.16 -17.59
N MET A 271 -26.97 12.23 -18.04
CA MET A 271 -27.09 10.79 -17.77
C MET A 271 -26.79 10.47 -16.29
N THR A 272 -27.45 9.47 -15.69
CA THR A 272 -27.35 9.14 -14.26
C THR A 272 -26.10 8.30 -13.88
N GLY A 273 -24.94 8.57 -14.49
CA GLY A 273 -23.66 7.93 -14.16
C GLY A 273 -22.93 8.62 -13.00
N GLU A 274 -21.89 7.99 -12.46
CA GLU A 274 -21.00 8.57 -11.44
C GLU A 274 -20.29 9.84 -11.91
N CYS A 275 -19.92 9.92 -13.19
CA CYS A 275 -19.28 11.11 -13.76
C CYS A 275 -20.14 12.36 -13.60
N THR A 276 -21.46 12.23 -13.71
CA THR A 276 -22.38 13.35 -13.56
C THR A 276 -22.33 13.91 -12.15
N ALA A 277 -22.34 13.05 -11.13
CA ALA A 277 -22.21 13.50 -9.74
C ALA A 277 -20.89 14.23 -9.50
N TYR A 278 -19.78 13.67 -10.02
CA TYR A 278 -18.45 14.21 -9.79
C TYR A 278 -18.27 15.55 -10.50
N LEU A 279 -18.71 15.65 -11.75
CA LEU A 279 -18.65 16.87 -12.55
C LEU A 279 -19.58 17.93 -11.98
N GLU A 280 -20.80 17.58 -11.58
CA GLU A 280 -21.72 18.51 -10.94
C GLU A 280 -21.09 19.12 -9.69
N HIS A 281 -20.46 18.30 -8.84
CA HIS A 281 -19.76 18.79 -7.66
C HIS A 281 -18.68 19.82 -8.00
N VAL A 282 -17.76 19.46 -8.89
CA VAL A 282 -16.65 20.34 -9.32
C VAL A 282 -17.13 21.60 -10.03
N ILE A 283 -18.22 21.52 -10.80
CA ILE A 283 -18.75 22.66 -11.58
C ILE A 283 -19.53 23.63 -10.68
N THR A 284 -20.21 23.14 -9.64
CA THR A 284 -21.12 23.96 -8.83
C THR A 284 -20.47 24.56 -7.60
N HIS A 285 -19.52 23.85 -6.97
CA HIS A 285 -18.90 24.29 -5.71
C HIS A 285 -17.65 25.11 -6.01
N THR A 286 -17.61 26.35 -5.51
CA THR A 286 -16.44 27.25 -5.63
C THR A 286 -15.48 27.13 -4.46
N ASP A 287 -15.95 26.58 -3.34
CA ASP A 287 -15.27 26.42 -2.06
C ASP A 287 -14.94 24.95 -1.78
N LEU A 288 -14.24 24.31 -2.72
CA LEU A 288 -13.80 22.91 -2.55
C LEU A 288 -12.86 22.78 -1.33
N ALA A 289 -13.00 21.66 -0.63
CA ALA A 289 -12.11 21.26 0.45
C ALA A 289 -10.68 21.03 -0.05
N ASN A 290 -9.69 20.91 0.85
CA ASN A 290 -8.29 20.64 0.49
C ASN A 290 -8.14 19.36 -0.32
N PHE A 291 -8.90 18.32 0.04
CA PHE A 291 -9.01 17.07 -0.72
C PHE A 291 -10.47 16.71 -0.97
N THR A 292 -10.74 16.12 -2.12
CA THR A 292 -12.03 15.55 -2.49
C THR A 292 -11.87 14.06 -2.75
N VAL A 293 -12.68 13.24 -2.08
CA VAL A 293 -12.78 11.80 -2.25
C VAL A 293 -13.99 11.49 -3.11
N PHE A 294 -13.79 10.99 -4.32
CA PHE A 294 -14.87 10.60 -5.23
C PHE A 294 -15.13 9.10 -5.12
N MET A 295 -16.40 8.73 -4.95
CA MET A 295 -16.80 7.32 -4.86
C MET A 295 -18.25 7.02 -5.24
N HIS A 296 -18.54 5.75 -5.47
CA HIS A 296 -19.90 5.23 -5.61
C HIS A 296 -20.41 4.63 -4.30
N ASP A 297 -21.72 4.47 -4.19
CA ASP A 297 -22.41 4.01 -2.98
C ASP A 297 -22.07 2.56 -2.59
N ASP A 298 -21.63 1.75 -3.54
CA ASP A 298 -21.16 0.38 -3.32
C ASP A 298 -19.64 0.26 -3.16
N GLY A 299 -18.97 1.36 -2.78
CA GLY A 299 -17.52 1.46 -2.52
C GLY A 299 -16.87 0.21 -1.91
N PRO A 300 -17.41 -0.38 -0.80
CA PRO A 300 -16.83 -1.57 -0.16
C PRO A 300 -16.66 -2.79 -1.06
N ARG A 301 -17.35 -2.86 -2.21
CA ARG A 301 -17.17 -3.94 -3.20
C ARG A 301 -15.94 -3.75 -4.09
N HIS A 302 -15.46 -2.52 -4.21
CA HIS A 302 -14.44 -2.11 -5.19
C HIS A 302 -13.15 -1.61 -4.53
N ILE A 303 -13.24 -1.08 -3.31
CA ILE A 303 -12.10 -0.63 -2.52
C ILE A 303 -11.79 -1.59 -1.38
N ARG A 304 -10.55 -1.56 -0.88
CA ARG A 304 -10.24 -2.11 0.44
C ARG A 304 -10.73 -1.09 1.48
N VAL A 305 -11.78 -1.42 2.23
CA VAL A 305 -12.30 -0.56 3.33
C VAL A 305 -11.18 -0.04 4.23
N PRO A 306 -10.19 -0.85 4.67
CA PRO A 306 -9.07 -0.33 5.47
C PRO A 306 -8.16 0.66 4.76
N LEU A 307 -8.07 0.64 3.42
CA LEU A 307 -7.30 1.64 2.68
C LEU A 307 -7.96 3.02 2.77
N LEU A 308 -9.29 3.10 2.69
CA LEU A 308 -9.98 4.37 2.94
C LEU A 308 -9.80 4.81 4.39
N GLY A 309 -9.87 3.88 5.34
CA GLY A 309 -9.58 4.15 6.76
C GLY A 309 -8.18 4.73 6.96
N LEU A 310 -7.16 4.13 6.34
CA LEU A 310 -5.79 4.61 6.36
C LEU A 310 -5.68 6.03 5.78
N VAL A 311 -6.34 6.30 4.64
CA VAL A 311 -6.35 7.62 4.02
C VAL A 311 -6.96 8.67 4.94
N LEU A 312 -8.13 8.39 5.51
CA LEU A 312 -8.82 9.32 6.42
C LEU A 312 -8.03 9.55 7.71
N GLN A 313 -7.43 8.49 8.28
CA GLN A 313 -6.51 8.63 9.42
C GLN A 313 -5.28 9.47 9.07
N GLY A 314 -4.73 9.29 7.88
CA GLY A 314 -3.63 10.11 7.37
C GLY A 314 -4.00 11.58 7.21
N MET A 315 -5.24 11.87 6.82
CA MET A 315 -5.75 13.24 6.78
C MET A 315 -5.93 13.78 8.21
N SER A 316 -6.52 13.01 9.13
CA SER A 316 -6.70 13.40 10.54
C SER A 316 -5.37 13.63 11.27
N SER A 317 -4.29 12.96 10.88
CA SER A 317 -2.96 13.19 11.45
C SER A 317 -2.20 14.36 10.80
N GLY A 318 -2.69 14.88 9.67
CA GLY A 318 -1.99 15.86 8.83
C GLY A 318 -0.88 15.27 7.96
N ALA A 319 -0.67 13.95 7.96
CA ALA A 319 0.37 13.29 7.18
C ALA A 319 0.01 13.12 5.69
N TYR A 320 -1.27 13.21 5.32
CA TYR A 320 -1.73 13.01 3.95
C TYR A 320 -1.40 14.21 3.05
N GLN A 321 -0.49 14.03 2.10
CA GLN A 321 -0.09 15.06 1.12
C GLN A 321 -0.21 14.60 -0.34
N THR A 322 -0.72 13.39 -0.58
CA THR A 322 -0.77 12.78 -1.92
C THR A 322 -1.79 13.51 -2.81
N PRO A 323 -1.39 14.17 -3.91
CA PRO A 323 -2.30 15.01 -4.69
C PRO A 323 -3.37 14.24 -5.46
N PHE A 324 -3.10 12.97 -5.79
CA PHE A 324 -4.05 12.04 -6.41
C PHE A 324 -3.75 10.62 -5.94
N LEU A 325 -4.77 9.89 -5.49
CA LEU A 325 -4.65 8.50 -5.07
C LEU A 325 -5.85 7.69 -5.51
N HIS A 326 -5.63 6.63 -6.28
CA HIS A 326 -6.67 5.67 -6.59
C HIS A 326 -6.92 4.72 -5.40
N LEU A 327 -8.18 4.52 -5.02
CA LEU A 327 -8.59 3.73 -3.84
C LEU A 327 -8.96 2.28 -4.17
N SER A 328 -9.40 2.00 -5.39
CA SER A 328 -9.70 0.62 -5.79
C SER A 328 -8.50 -0.31 -5.77
N HIS A 329 -8.76 -1.61 -5.72
CA HIS A 329 -7.73 -2.64 -5.62
C HIS A 329 -7.57 -3.49 -6.88
N GLU A 330 -8.59 -3.52 -7.74
CA GLU A 330 -8.48 -4.15 -9.05
C GLU A 330 -7.80 -3.19 -10.01
N ARG A 331 -6.89 -3.72 -10.83
CA ARG A 331 -6.17 -2.95 -11.84
C ARG A 331 -6.52 -3.48 -13.21
N TYR A 332 -6.83 -2.58 -14.13
CA TYR A 332 -6.99 -2.95 -15.52
C TYR A 332 -5.62 -3.21 -16.15
N PRO A 333 -5.51 -4.17 -17.11
CA PRO A 333 -4.32 -4.26 -17.95
C PRO A 333 -4.10 -2.93 -18.70
N ALA A 334 -2.91 -2.70 -19.25
CA ALA A 334 -2.70 -1.55 -20.12
C ALA A 334 -3.36 -1.81 -21.48
N PHE A 335 -4.29 -0.97 -21.90
CA PHE A 335 -4.96 -1.08 -23.19
C PHE A 335 -5.51 0.28 -23.65
N HIS A 336 -5.90 0.38 -24.91
CA HIS A 336 -6.83 1.42 -25.35
C HIS A 336 -7.75 0.85 -26.41
N THR A 337 -8.84 1.57 -26.66
CA THR A 337 -9.82 1.24 -27.70
C THR A 337 -10.06 2.49 -28.55
N PRO A 338 -10.72 2.38 -29.71
CA PRO A 338 -11.15 3.56 -30.46
C PRO A 338 -11.95 4.55 -29.59
N CYS A 339 -12.69 4.07 -28.58
CA CYS A 339 -13.43 4.92 -27.65
C CYS A 339 -12.54 5.71 -26.70
N HIS A 340 -11.46 5.11 -26.21
CA HIS A 340 -10.47 5.85 -25.43
C HIS A 340 -9.90 6.99 -26.26
N ARG A 341 -9.51 6.73 -27.51
CA ARG A 341 -8.94 7.77 -28.39
C ARG A 341 -9.91 8.92 -28.67
N ASP A 342 -11.18 8.59 -28.96
CA ASP A 342 -12.21 9.60 -29.21
C ASP A 342 -12.47 10.46 -27.97
N VAL A 343 -12.74 9.84 -26.81
CA VAL A 343 -12.95 10.56 -25.55
C VAL A 343 -11.74 11.41 -25.20
N TYR A 344 -10.54 10.85 -25.30
CA TYR A 344 -9.29 11.56 -25.01
C TYR A 344 -9.16 12.80 -25.88
N LYS A 345 -9.35 12.66 -27.19
CA LYS A 345 -9.29 13.78 -28.14
C LYS A 345 -10.32 14.85 -27.83
N ARG A 346 -11.52 14.47 -27.43
CA ARG A 346 -12.59 15.43 -27.13
C ARG A 346 -12.39 16.16 -25.80
N VAL A 347 -11.83 15.47 -24.80
CA VAL A 347 -11.54 16.04 -23.47
C VAL A 347 -10.29 16.93 -23.51
N PHE A 348 -9.19 16.39 -24.05
CA PHE A 348 -7.86 16.99 -23.97
C PHE A 348 -7.45 17.77 -25.23
N ASN A 349 -8.17 17.61 -26.35
CA ASN A 349 -7.79 18.17 -27.65
C ASN A 349 -6.41 17.69 -28.14
N GLU A 350 -6.08 16.45 -27.80
CA GLU A 350 -4.80 15.77 -28.08
C GLU A 350 -5.07 14.34 -28.59
N GLU A 351 -4.13 13.75 -29.33
CA GLU A 351 -4.25 12.35 -29.76
C GLU A 351 -3.65 11.41 -28.70
N LEU A 352 -4.40 10.38 -28.31
CA LEU A 352 -3.89 9.32 -27.42
C LEU A 352 -2.94 8.39 -28.21
N THR A 353 -1.64 8.51 -27.94
CA THR A 353 -0.60 7.72 -28.62
C THR A 353 -0.20 6.44 -27.87
N GLY A 354 -0.33 6.43 -26.54
CA GLY A 354 0.08 5.34 -25.66
C GLY A 354 -1.07 4.42 -25.24
N LEU A 355 -0.78 3.44 -24.37
CA LEU A 355 -1.81 2.67 -23.69
C LEU A 355 -2.38 3.50 -22.53
N VAL A 356 -3.56 3.10 -22.05
CA VAL A 356 -4.12 3.64 -20.81
C VAL A 356 -4.12 2.52 -19.79
N SER A 357 -3.72 2.84 -18.56
CA SER A 357 -3.76 1.87 -17.49
C SER A 357 -4.08 2.55 -16.18
N SER A 358 -5.10 2.03 -15.49
CA SER A 358 -5.58 2.56 -14.23
C SER A 358 -6.18 1.43 -13.39
N TYR A 359 -6.69 1.78 -12.23
CA TYR A 359 -7.45 0.89 -11.38
C TYR A 359 -8.93 0.88 -11.78
N CYS A 360 -9.65 -0.20 -11.46
CA CYS A 360 -11.08 -0.24 -11.72
C CYS A 360 -11.79 0.81 -10.91
N CYS A 361 -12.80 1.38 -11.54
CA CYS A 361 -13.89 2.08 -10.92
C CYS A 361 -13.46 3.46 -10.42
N ALA A 362 -14.34 4.45 -10.54
CA ALA A 362 -13.99 5.85 -10.31
C ALA A 362 -13.95 6.19 -8.80
N HIS A 363 -12.98 5.59 -8.09
CA HIS A 363 -12.74 5.70 -6.65
C HIS A 363 -11.36 6.29 -6.38
N PHE A 364 -11.29 7.57 -6.07
CA PHE A 364 -10.01 8.24 -5.88
C PHE A 364 -10.10 9.45 -4.96
N VAL A 365 -8.96 9.81 -4.40
CA VAL A 365 -8.72 11.08 -3.70
C VAL A 365 -8.04 12.01 -4.68
N VAL A 366 -8.42 13.29 -4.68
CA VAL A 366 -7.73 14.33 -5.44
C VAL A 366 -7.65 15.62 -4.63
N SER A 367 -6.52 16.31 -4.70
CA SER A 367 -6.34 17.61 -4.08
C SER A 367 -7.09 18.72 -4.83
N ARG A 368 -7.52 19.75 -4.09
CA ARG A 368 -8.09 20.97 -4.67
C ARG A 368 -7.22 21.60 -5.73
N GLU A 369 -5.91 21.59 -5.53
CA GLU A 369 -4.95 22.15 -6.48
C GLU A 369 -5.06 21.45 -7.83
N ARG A 370 -5.10 20.11 -7.83
CA ARG A 370 -5.30 19.31 -9.06
C ARG A 370 -6.66 19.51 -9.71
N ILE A 371 -7.73 19.76 -8.94
CA ILE A 371 -9.02 20.15 -9.52
C ILE A 371 -8.93 21.56 -10.14
N SER A 372 -8.18 22.47 -9.52
CA SER A 372 -8.10 23.88 -9.94
C SER A 372 -7.15 24.11 -11.12
N THR A 373 -6.35 23.13 -11.54
CA THR A 373 -5.49 23.24 -12.73
C THR A 373 -6.30 23.42 -14.01
N HIS A 374 -7.55 22.96 -14.02
CA HIS A 374 -8.46 23.08 -15.13
C HIS A 374 -9.55 24.13 -14.86
N SER A 375 -9.94 24.85 -15.91
CA SER A 375 -11.03 25.82 -15.79
C SER A 375 -12.38 25.12 -15.64
N ARG A 376 -13.36 25.81 -15.05
CA ARG A 376 -14.76 25.33 -15.03
C ARG A 376 -15.27 24.92 -16.42
N GLY A 377 -14.85 25.65 -17.46
CA GLY A 377 -15.18 25.34 -18.86
C GLY A 377 -14.60 24.01 -19.36
N PHE A 378 -13.47 23.55 -18.82
CA PHE A 378 -12.94 22.21 -19.10
C PHE A 378 -13.88 21.13 -18.55
N TYR A 379 -14.28 21.23 -17.28
CA TYR A 379 -15.22 20.28 -16.67
C TYR A 379 -16.59 20.29 -17.33
N GLN A 380 -17.10 21.47 -17.74
CA GLN A 380 -18.36 21.58 -18.50
C GLN A 380 -18.30 20.89 -19.86
N ARG A 381 -17.13 20.84 -20.52
CA ARG A 381 -16.98 20.06 -21.76
C ARG A 381 -17.06 18.57 -21.49
N ILE A 382 -16.43 18.09 -20.42
CA ILE A 382 -16.56 16.69 -20.00
C ILE A 382 -18.02 16.39 -19.66
N ALA A 383 -18.70 17.27 -18.92
CA ALA A 383 -20.10 17.13 -18.56
C ALA A 383 -21.00 17.02 -19.80
N THR A 384 -20.74 17.87 -20.80
CA THR A 384 -21.42 17.82 -22.10
C THR A 384 -21.18 16.48 -22.79
N LEU A 385 -19.92 16.04 -22.87
CA LEU A 385 -19.52 14.76 -23.46
C LEU A 385 -20.20 13.56 -22.79
N VAL A 386 -20.25 13.52 -21.46
CA VAL A 386 -20.89 12.41 -20.73
C VAL A 386 -22.42 12.46 -20.77
N GLY A 387 -22.99 13.65 -21.01
CA GLY A 387 -24.43 13.82 -21.26
C GLY A 387 -24.87 13.36 -22.65
N GLU A 388 -23.94 13.19 -23.59
CA GLU A 388 -24.27 12.63 -24.90
C GLU A 388 -24.75 11.18 -24.77
N ALA A 389 -25.83 10.86 -25.50
CA ALA A 389 -26.46 9.55 -25.56
C ALA A 389 -25.43 8.45 -26.01
N PRO A 390 -25.75 7.14 -25.95
CA PRO A 390 -24.75 6.12 -26.28
C PRO A 390 -24.14 6.37 -27.66
N TYR A 391 -22.83 6.15 -27.81
CA TYR A 391 -22.03 6.38 -29.05
C TYR A 391 -22.50 5.62 -30.30
N VAL A 392 -23.69 5.03 -30.28
CA VAL A 392 -24.39 4.55 -31.45
C VAL A 392 -25.20 5.70 -32.04
N THR A 393 -24.57 6.48 -32.93
CA THR A 393 -25.38 7.11 -33.97
C THR A 393 -25.93 6.00 -34.89
N SER A 394 -27.05 6.27 -35.56
CA SER A 394 -27.61 5.41 -36.61
C SER A 394 -26.66 5.15 -37.80
N ARG A 395 -25.47 5.78 -37.80
CA ARG A 395 -24.41 5.64 -38.80
C ARG A 395 -23.19 4.85 -38.29
N GLY A 396 -23.28 4.20 -37.12
CA GLY A 396 -22.21 3.36 -36.59
C GLY A 396 -20.98 4.17 -36.17
N GLY A 397 -21.10 4.92 -35.07
CA GLY A 397 -19.94 5.54 -34.44
C GLY A 397 -18.82 4.51 -34.13
N PRO A 398 -17.58 4.94 -33.91
CA PRO A 398 -16.43 4.05 -33.70
C PRO A 398 -16.52 3.18 -32.42
N CYS A 399 -17.60 3.34 -31.66
CA CYS A 399 -17.82 2.74 -30.35
C CYS A 399 -19.09 1.89 -30.35
N ASN A 400 -18.94 0.62 -29.96
CA ASN A 400 -20.05 -0.33 -29.87
C ASN A 400 -21.03 0.04 -28.74
N ILE A 401 -22.28 -0.42 -28.87
CA ILE A 401 -23.31 -0.40 -27.82
C ILE A 401 -22.70 -0.91 -26.51
N GLY A 402 -22.78 -0.11 -25.44
CA GLY A 402 -22.15 -0.40 -24.13
C GLY A 402 -20.98 0.52 -23.77
N SER A 403 -20.43 1.28 -24.71
CA SER A 403 -19.30 2.19 -24.49
C SER A 403 -19.75 3.57 -24.01
N LYS A 404 -20.56 3.69 -22.95
CA LYS A 404 -21.04 5.00 -22.49
C LYS A 404 -19.84 5.93 -22.19
N PRO A 405 -19.87 7.24 -22.54
CA PRO A 405 -18.73 8.12 -22.31
C PRO A 405 -18.28 8.14 -20.86
N CYS A 406 -19.22 8.06 -19.92
CA CYS A 406 -18.90 7.99 -18.51
C CYS A 406 -18.08 6.73 -18.14
N TYR A 407 -18.37 5.58 -18.74
CA TYR A 407 -17.58 4.37 -18.54
C TYR A 407 -16.15 4.51 -19.07
N VAL A 408 -15.96 5.19 -20.22
CA VAL A 408 -14.61 5.46 -20.74
C VAL A 408 -13.87 6.47 -19.86
N MET A 409 -14.58 7.45 -19.29
CA MET A 409 -14.01 8.42 -18.36
C MET A 409 -13.47 7.77 -17.08
N GLU A 410 -14.00 6.63 -16.66
CA GLU A 410 -13.46 5.83 -15.54
C GLU A 410 -11.95 5.61 -15.67
N PHE A 411 -11.49 5.33 -16.89
CA PHE A 411 -10.09 5.08 -17.22
C PHE A 411 -9.24 6.35 -17.36
N LEU A 412 -9.86 7.54 -17.35
CA LEU A 412 -9.20 8.81 -17.68
C LEU A 412 -9.27 9.83 -16.53
N TRP A 413 -9.91 9.50 -15.41
CA TRP A 413 -9.98 10.41 -14.26
C TRP A 413 -8.61 10.82 -13.74
N HIS A 414 -7.66 9.90 -13.69
CA HIS A 414 -6.30 10.21 -13.26
C HIS A 414 -5.62 11.21 -14.20
N ARG A 415 -5.83 11.05 -15.52
CA ARG A 415 -5.32 11.98 -16.53
C ARG A 415 -5.98 13.36 -16.43
N VAL A 416 -7.29 13.40 -16.16
CA VAL A 416 -8.04 14.64 -15.83
C VAL A 416 -7.44 15.39 -14.65
N PHE A 417 -6.79 14.68 -13.71
CA PHE A 417 -6.14 15.29 -12.55
C PHE A 417 -4.62 15.35 -12.65
N GLY A 418 -4.09 15.24 -13.88
CA GLY A 418 -2.69 15.52 -14.18
C GLY A 418 -1.71 14.40 -13.86
N GLU A 419 -2.19 13.16 -13.81
CA GLU A 419 -1.35 11.96 -13.82
C GLU A 419 -1.10 11.46 -15.25
N GLU A 420 -0.15 10.54 -15.41
CA GLU A 420 0.24 9.93 -16.70
C GLU A 420 -0.83 8.96 -17.25
N ASP A 421 -0.87 8.74 -18.56
CA ASP A 421 -1.87 7.84 -19.19
C ASP A 421 -1.80 6.40 -18.63
N GLU A 422 -0.60 5.92 -18.31
CA GLU A 422 -0.36 4.64 -17.64
C GLU A 422 0.05 4.84 -16.18
N LEU A 423 -0.89 4.62 -15.26
CA LEU A 423 -0.58 4.67 -13.83
C LEU A 423 0.30 3.48 -13.42
N PRO A 424 1.40 3.73 -12.66
CA PRO A 424 2.17 2.66 -12.04
C PRO A 424 1.33 1.93 -11.00
N ARG A 425 1.79 0.77 -10.55
CA ARG A 425 1.21 0.15 -9.35
C ARG A 425 1.50 1.04 -8.14
N ARG A 426 0.59 1.14 -7.17
CA ARG A 426 0.78 1.92 -5.93
C ARG A 426 2.05 1.50 -5.22
N ALA A 427 2.35 0.21 -5.14
CA ALA A 427 3.59 -0.27 -4.51
C ALA A 427 4.87 0.19 -5.25
N GLU A 428 4.79 0.40 -6.56
CA GLU A 428 5.91 0.86 -7.41
C GLU A 428 6.03 2.39 -7.44
N GLN A 429 5.00 3.12 -6.99
CA GLN A 429 4.97 4.57 -7.03
C GLN A 429 5.76 5.18 -5.86
N ILE A 430 7.04 5.48 -6.10
CA ILE A 430 8.00 6.00 -5.10
C ILE A 430 7.53 7.33 -4.50
N SER A 431 6.75 8.14 -5.23
CA SER A 431 6.21 9.40 -4.74
C SER A 431 5.14 9.24 -3.65
N LEU A 432 4.58 8.04 -3.48
CA LEU A 432 3.62 7.78 -2.41
C LEU A 432 4.34 7.55 -1.07
N PRO A 433 3.78 8.04 0.05
CA PRO A 433 4.17 7.60 1.39
C PRO A 433 4.16 6.07 1.50
N LEU A 434 5.09 5.48 2.25
CA LEU A 434 5.20 4.01 2.37
C LEU A 434 3.87 3.36 2.77
N ALA A 435 3.11 4.01 3.66
CA ALA A 435 1.81 3.52 4.10
C ALA A 435 0.82 3.28 2.93
N LEU A 436 0.89 4.10 1.88
CA LEU A 436 0.00 4.03 0.72
C LEU A 436 0.52 3.13 -0.40
N ARG A 437 1.77 2.64 -0.31
CA ARG A 437 2.44 1.80 -1.32
C ARG A 437 2.06 0.33 -1.19
N TYR A 438 0.75 0.03 -1.23
CA TYR A 438 0.20 -1.31 -1.01
C TYR A 438 -0.70 -1.81 -2.16
N GLU A 439 -0.45 -3.04 -2.61
CA GLU A 439 -1.11 -3.70 -3.75
C GLU A 439 -2.03 -4.87 -3.37
N GLY A 440 -2.49 -4.92 -2.11
CA GLY A 440 -3.45 -5.96 -1.71
C GLY A 440 -2.87 -7.38 -1.76
N GLY A 441 -1.59 -7.54 -1.42
CA GLY A 441 -0.90 -8.84 -1.39
C GLY A 441 -0.41 -9.37 -2.74
N ARG A 442 -0.64 -8.68 -3.87
CA ARG A 442 -0.22 -9.17 -5.20
C ARG A 442 1.30 -9.22 -5.41
N ALA A 443 2.06 -8.52 -4.60
CA ALA A 443 3.53 -8.44 -4.67
C ALA A 443 4.22 -9.31 -3.61
N THR A 444 3.46 -10.16 -2.91
CA THR A 444 3.97 -11.00 -1.82
C THR A 444 3.94 -12.47 -2.26
N GLN A 445 4.84 -13.28 -1.70
CA GLN A 445 4.77 -14.75 -1.85
C GLN A 445 3.77 -15.37 -0.87
N LEU A 446 3.23 -14.54 0.04
CA LEU A 446 2.20 -14.96 0.96
C LEU A 446 0.94 -15.28 0.17
N PRO A 447 0.19 -16.35 0.52
CA PRO A 447 -1.16 -16.52 0.04
C PRO A 447 -1.87 -15.19 0.24
N SER A 448 -2.29 -14.60 -0.87
CA SER A 448 -3.19 -13.47 -0.87
C SER A 448 -4.57 -14.04 -1.14
N PRO A 449 -5.22 -14.77 -0.19
CA PRO A 449 -6.65 -14.82 -0.24
C PRO A 449 -7.07 -13.39 0.11
N LEU A 450 -8.08 -12.87 -0.54
CA LEU A 450 -8.61 -11.53 -0.30
C LEU A 450 -9.13 -11.31 1.14
N LYS A 451 -8.83 -12.20 2.10
CA LYS A 451 -9.43 -12.35 3.43
C LYS A 451 -8.52 -12.01 4.61
N VAL A 452 -7.20 -12.18 4.53
CA VAL A 452 -6.30 -11.77 5.62
C VAL A 452 -5.10 -11.02 5.07
N ALA A 453 -5.04 -9.75 5.43
CA ALA A 453 -3.90 -8.90 5.19
C ALA A 453 -3.58 -8.20 6.50
N PRO A 454 -2.72 -8.76 7.39
CA PRO A 454 -2.41 -8.12 8.66
C PRO A 454 -1.97 -6.68 8.52
N TYR A 455 -1.34 -6.32 7.40
CA TYR A 455 -1.04 -4.94 7.09
C TYR A 455 -2.30 -4.06 7.09
N MET A 456 -3.33 -4.45 6.35
CA MET A 456 -4.60 -3.73 6.30
C MET A 456 -5.39 -3.83 7.62
N THR A 457 -5.20 -4.90 8.40
CA THR A 457 -5.90 -5.07 9.68
C THR A 457 -5.58 -3.98 10.68
N MET A 458 -4.39 -3.39 10.60
CA MET A 458 -4.00 -2.23 11.40
C MET A 458 -4.90 -1.01 11.25
N PHE A 459 -5.56 -0.89 10.10
CA PHE A 459 -6.36 0.26 9.70
C PHE A 459 -7.83 -0.10 9.57
N HIS A 460 -8.22 -1.28 10.09
CA HIS A 460 -9.63 -1.62 10.16
C HIS A 460 -10.36 -0.63 11.06
N PRO A 461 -11.45 -0.03 10.59
CA PRO A 461 -12.27 0.81 11.44
C PRO A 461 -12.91 -0.01 12.57
N HIS A 462 -12.67 0.35 13.83
CA HIS A 462 -13.07 -0.44 15.01
C HIS A 462 -14.51 -0.21 15.50
N ARG A 463 -15.23 0.79 14.97
CA ARG A 463 -16.52 1.21 15.53
C ARG A 463 -17.63 0.16 15.45
N TYR A 464 -17.66 -0.68 14.41
CA TYR A 464 -18.76 -1.65 14.26
C TYR A 464 -18.57 -2.91 15.10
N SER A 465 -17.32 -3.36 15.32
CA SER A 465 -17.03 -4.46 16.25
C SER A 465 -17.40 -4.09 17.69
N ASP A 466 -17.15 -2.84 18.09
CA ASP A 466 -17.46 -2.38 19.44
C ASP A 466 -18.97 -2.19 19.65
N LEU A 467 -19.70 -1.68 18.65
CA LEU A 467 -21.16 -1.53 18.71
C LEU A 467 -21.90 -2.88 18.68
N LEU A 468 -21.43 -3.86 17.91
CA LEU A 468 -22.01 -5.21 17.91
C LEU A 468 -21.73 -5.95 19.23
N MET A 469 -20.54 -5.77 19.81
CA MET A 469 -20.18 -6.35 21.12
C MET A 469 -20.94 -5.68 22.28
N ALA A 470 -21.25 -4.39 22.20
CA ALA A 470 -22.08 -3.68 23.19
C ALA A 470 -23.59 -3.99 23.07
N SER A 471 -24.02 -4.60 21.96
CA SER A 471 -25.41 -5.03 21.72
C SER A 471 -25.68 -6.51 22.03
N ARG A 472 -24.66 -7.24 22.48
CA ARG A 472 -24.74 -8.59 23.04
C ARG A 472 -24.53 -8.51 24.55
#